data_AF-A0A920UY97-F1
#
_entry.id   AF-A0A920UY97-F1
#
_cell.length_a   1.000
_cell.length_b   1.000
_cell.length_c   1.000
_cell.angle_alpha   90.00
_cell.angle_beta   90.00
_cell.angle_gamma   90.00
#
_symmetry.space_group_name_H-M   'P 1'
#
loop_
_entity.id
_entity.type
_entity.pdbx_description
1 polymer ?
#
loop_
_entity_poly.entity_id
_entity_poly.type
_entity_poly.pdbx_seq_one_letter_code
_entity_poly.pdbx_strand_id
1 'polypeptide(L)' 'MSMSDPIADMLTRIRNGLSAGKSTITMPSSKAKTAIAKVLADEGFVTGYELTDIEKKPTLNVTLKYYRVSR' A
#
# COMPACT_ATOMS: atom_id res chain seq x y z
N MET A 1 18.86 3.50 -10.62
CA MET A 1 18.86 3.19 -9.16
C MET A 1 18.37 1.78 -8.98
N SER A 2 19.14 0.86 -8.40
CA SER A 2 18.62 -0.48 -8.08
C SER A 2 17.70 -0.39 -6.86
N MET A 3 16.53 -1.00 -6.94
CA MET A 3 15.61 -1.14 -5.82
C MET A 3 16.25 -2.12 -4.81
N SER A 4 16.89 -1.59 -3.77
CA SER A 4 17.61 -2.40 -2.77
C SER A 4 16.66 -3.05 -1.76
N ASP A 5 15.55 -2.38 -1.43
CA ASP A 5 14.57 -2.89 -0.46
C ASP A 5 13.12 -2.63 -0.92
N PRO A 6 12.44 -3.65 -1.46
CA PRO A 6 11.04 -3.55 -1.86
C PRO A 6 10.04 -3.34 -0.71
N ILE A 7 10.39 -3.69 0.52
CA ILE A 7 9.53 -3.50 1.70
C ILE A 7 9.66 -2.07 2.20
N ALA A 8 10.89 -1.56 2.33
CA ALA A 8 11.11 -0.16 2.69
C ALA A 8 10.48 0.81 1.67
N ASP A 9 10.56 0.49 0.36
CA ASP A 9 9.87 1.24 -0.68
C ASP A 9 8.34 1.23 -0.48
N MET A 10 7.74 0.07 -0.16
CA MET A 10 6.31 -0.04 0.13
C MET A 10 5.90 0.86 1.31
N LEU A 11 6.60 0.77 2.44
CA LEU A 11 6.28 1.58 3.63
C LEU A 11 6.46 3.08 3.35
N THR A 12 7.50 3.44 2.60
CA THR A 12 7.74 4.83 2.19
C THR A 12 6.61 5.35 1.29
N ARG A 13 6.10 4.54 0.36
CA ARG A 13 4.94 4.89 -0.47
C ARG A 13 3.67 5.09 0.35
N ILE A 14 3.43 4.25 1.36
CA ILE A 14 2.28 4.39 2.26
C ILE A 14 2.36 5.74 2.99
N ARG A 15 3.51 6.02 3.63
CA ARG A 15 3.74 7.29 4.33
C ARG A 15 3.55 8.49 3.40
N ASN A 16 4.19 8.47 2.24
CA ASN A 16 4.12 9.58 1.29
C ASN A 16 2.70 9.74 0.70
N GLY A 17 1.98 8.63 0.48
CA GLY A 17 0.59 8.63 0.04
C GLY A 17 -0.33 9.28 1.06
N LEU A 18 -0.15 8.95 2.35
CA LEU A 18 -0.85 9.58 3.47
C LEU A 18 -0.58 11.08 3.54
N SER A 19 0.70 11.49 3.49
CA SER A 19 1.07 12.92 3.52
C SER A 19 0.55 13.70 2.31
N ALA A 20 0.42 13.04 1.15
CA ALA A 20 -0.11 13.65 -0.07
C ALA A 20 -1.65 13.61 -0.18
N GLY A 21 -2.35 13.05 0.81
CA GLY A 21 -3.82 12.94 0.79
C GLY A 21 -4.37 12.00 -0.28
N LYS A 22 -3.57 11.02 -0.75
CA LYS A 22 -4.02 10.03 -1.73
C LYS A 22 -4.97 9.02 -1.11
N SER A 23 -6.04 8.66 -1.81
CA SER A 23 -6.95 7.60 -1.40
C SER A 23 -6.31 6.20 -1.52
N THR A 24 -5.56 5.99 -2.59
CA THR A 24 -4.98 4.68 -2.93
C THR A 24 -3.53 4.83 -3.36
N ILE A 25 -2.70 3.85 -3.04
CA ILE A 25 -1.35 3.70 -3.59
C ILE A 25 -1.25 2.40 -4.40
N THR A 26 -0.38 2.43 -5.41
CA THR A 26 -0.18 1.30 -6.33
C THR A 26 1.30 0.97 -6.41
N MET A 27 1.61 -0.32 -6.39
CA MET A 27 2.98 -0.84 -6.52
C MET A 27 2.99 -2.26 -7.10
N PRO A 28 4.11 -2.75 -7.64
CA PRO A 28 4.21 -4.16 -8.04
C PRO A 28 3.92 -5.06 -6.85
N SER A 29 3.19 -6.15 -7.03
CA SER A 29 2.89 -7.09 -5.95
C SER A 29 4.09 -8.02 -5.67
N SER A 30 4.12 -8.59 -4.47
CA SER A 30 4.95 -9.74 -4.12
C SER A 30 4.28 -10.46 -2.96
N LYS A 31 4.57 -11.76 -2.76
CA LYS A 31 3.98 -12.52 -1.64
C LYS A 31 4.19 -11.83 -0.28
N ALA A 32 5.38 -11.28 -0.05
CA ALA A 32 5.70 -10.53 1.16
C ALA A 32 4.88 -9.25 1.30
N LYS A 33 4.79 -8.43 0.23
CA LYS A 33 4.01 -7.18 0.24
C LYS A 33 2.52 -7.43 0.46
N THR A 34 1.97 -8.48 -0.15
CA THR A 34 0.59 -8.89 0.07
C THR A 34 0.35 -9.33 1.52
N ALA A 35 1.26 -10.11 2.11
CA ALA A 35 1.15 -10.51 3.51
C ALA A 35 1.21 -9.31 4.46
N ILE A 36 2.09 -8.35 4.20
CA ILE A 36 2.19 -7.10 4.97
C ILE A 36 0.90 -6.28 4.82
N ALA A 37 0.40 -6.10 3.60
CA ALA A 37 -0.85 -5.37 3.36
C ALA A 37 -2.04 -6.02 4.07
N LYS A 38 -2.07 -7.35 4.13
CA LYS A 38 -3.06 -8.09 4.90
C LYS A 38 -2.98 -7.76 6.39
N VAL A 39 -1.80 -7.87 7.01
CA VAL A 39 -1.63 -7.53 8.43
C VAL A 39 -2.03 -6.08 8.70
N LEU A 40 -1.64 -5.14 7.84
CA LEU A 40 -2.02 -3.73 7.99
C LEU A 40 -3.54 -3.50 7.89
N ALA A 41 -4.24 -4.30 7.08
CA ALA A 41 -5.69 -4.24 6.95
C ALA A 41 -6.39 -4.88 8.16
N ASP A 42 -5.90 -6.04 8.61
CA ASP A 42 -6.42 -6.78 9.77
C ASP A 42 -6.30 -5.93 11.06
N GLU A 43 -5.18 -5.22 11.23
CA GLU A 43 -4.94 -4.26 12.33
C GLU A 43 -5.64 -2.90 12.11
N GLY A 44 -6.27 -2.68 10.94
CA GLY A 44 -7.04 -1.49 10.64
C GLY A 44 -6.24 -0.21 10.39
N PHE A 45 -4.95 -0.33 10.05
CA PHE A 45 -4.09 0.79 9.61
C PHE A 45 -4.40 1.26 8.18
N VAL A 46 -4.81 0.34 7.32
CA VAL A 46 -5.30 0.64 5.97
C VAL A 46 -6.75 0.17 5.85
N THR A 47 -7.51 0.76 4.92
CA THR A 47 -8.91 0.38 4.70
C THR A 47 -9.02 -0.99 4.04
N GLY A 48 -8.07 -1.33 3.17
CA GLY A 48 -8.02 -2.61 2.47
C GLY A 48 -6.93 -2.62 1.41
N TYR A 49 -6.83 -3.75 0.71
CA TYR A 49 -5.92 -3.94 -0.41
C TYR A 49 -6.55 -4.83 -1.48
N GLU A 50 -6.12 -4.64 -2.72
CA GLU A 50 -6.58 -5.40 -3.88
C GLU A 50 -5.39 -5.81 -4.74
N LEU A 51 -5.46 -7.03 -5.29
CA LEU A 51 -4.50 -7.50 -6.29
C LEU A 51 -5.15 -7.38 -7.67
N THR A 52 -4.46 -6.67 -8.57
CA THR A 52 -4.91 -6.45 -9.94
C THR A 52 -3.78 -6.83 -10.89
N ASP A 53 -4.10 -7.45 -12.03
CA ASP A 53 -3.14 -7.68 -13.08
C ASP A 53 -3.19 -6.56 -14.12
N ILE A 54 -2.13 -5.77 -14.18
CA ILE A 54 -1.95 -4.72 -15.19
C ILE A 54 -0.84 -5.20 -16.12
N GLU A 55 -1.14 -5.36 -17.41
CA GLU A 55 -0.17 -5.78 -18.43
C GLU A 55 0.59 -7.09 -18.07
N LYS A 56 -0.13 -8.09 -17.55
CA LYS A 56 0.42 -9.38 -17.06
C LYS A 56 1.40 -9.25 -15.89
N LYS A 57 1.44 -8.10 -15.21
CA LYS A 57 2.23 -7.90 -13.99
C LYS A 57 1.29 -7.75 -12.80
N PRO A 58 1.43 -8.62 -11.79
CA PRO A 58 0.55 -8.57 -10.64
C PRO A 58 0.90 -7.33 -9.81
N THR A 59 -0.10 -6.51 -9.57
CA THR A 59 -0.01 -5.19 -8.95
C THR A 59 -0.83 -5.17 -7.68
N LEU A 60 -0.30 -4.52 -6.64
CA LEU A 60 -0.94 -4.37 -5.34
C LEU A 60 -1.43 -2.92 -5.20
N ASN A 61 -2.74 -2.77 -5.03
CA ASN A 61 -3.39 -1.51 -4.68
C ASN A 61 -3.72 -1.53 -3.18
N VAL A 62 -3.34 -0.49 -2.46
CA VAL A 62 -3.64 -0.35 -1.01
C VAL A 62 -4.44 0.92 -0.81
N THR A 63 -5.63 0.79 -0.22
CA THR A 63 -6.53 1.90 0.09
C THR A 63 -6.18 2.44 1.47
N LEU A 64 -5.72 3.69 1.52
CA LEU A 64 -5.25 4.35 2.72
C LEU A 64 -6.43 4.78 3.60
N LYS A 65 -6.27 4.64 4.92
CA LYS A 65 -7.26 5.06 5.90
C LYS A 65 -6.91 6.45 6.42
N TYR A 66 -7.89 7.35 6.40
CA TYR A 66 -7.77 8.67 6.99
C TYR A 66 -8.71 8.79 8.17
N TYR A 67 -8.17 9.01 9.36
CA TYR A 67 -8.96 9.50 10.47
C TYR A 67 -9.15 10.99 10.26
N ARG A 68 -10.31 11.39 9.74
CA ARG A 68 -10.75 12.78 9.89
C ARG A 68 -11.09 12.95 11.37
N VAL A 69 -10.20 13.60 12.12
CA VAL A 69 -10.60 14.22 13.38
C VAL A 69 -11.58 15.33 12.99
N SER A 70 -12.87 15.02 13.01
CA SER A 70 -13.91 16.05 12.97
C SER A 70 -13.70 16.91 14.21
N ARG A 71 -13.20 18.13 14.01
CA ARG A 71 -13.35 19.19 15.00
C ARG A 71 -14.79 19.67 15.01
#